data_AF-A0A924LGX7-F1
#
_entry.id   AF-A0A924LGX7-F1
#
_cell.length_a   1.000
_cell.length_b   1.000
_cell.length_c   1.000
_cell.angle_alpha   90.00
_cell.angle_beta   90.00
_cell.angle_gamma   90.00
#
_symmetry.space_group_name_H-M   'P 1'
#
loop_
_entity.id
_entity.type
_entity.pdbx_description
1 polymer ?
#
loop_
_entity_poly.entity_id
_entity_poly.type
_entity_poly.pdbx_seq_one_letter_code
_entity_poly.pdbx_strand_id
1 'polypeptide(L)'
;MILPTKHIRPDRALLSVGADVLSYLREPMTVSRLWDEVRAARSDRAVSAPINYDWFVLARDLLFILRAVQFDRGLIHKAVG
;
A
#
# COMPACT_ATOMS: atom_id res chain seq x y z
N MET A 1 4.23 -9.59 7.47
CA MET A 1 5.16 -9.01 8.47
C MET A 1 5.54 -7.61 8.05
N ILE A 2 5.75 -6.70 9.02
CA ILE A 2 6.11 -5.31 8.73
C ILE A 2 7.40 -5.25 7.92
N LEU A 3 8.44 -5.94 8.40
CA LEU A 3 9.72 -6.13 7.72
C LEU A 3 9.80 -7.50 7.04
N PRO A 4 10.72 -7.68 6.07
CA PRO A 4 10.99 -8.98 5.48
C PRO A 4 11.44 -9.98 6.54
N THR A 5 11.12 -11.27 6.35
CA THR A 5 11.59 -12.35 7.24
C THR A 5 11.87 -13.61 6.43
N LYS A 6 12.36 -14.68 7.10
CA LYS A 6 12.65 -15.97 6.45
C LYS A 6 11.51 -16.51 5.57
N HIS A 7 10.26 -16.20 5.92
CA HIS A 7 9.06 -16.68 5.22
C HIS A 7 8.33 -15.58 4.42
N ILE A 8 8.78 -14.32 4.54
CA ILE A 8 8.17 -13.18 3.86
C ILE A 8 9.23 -12.47 3.03
N ARG A 9 9.09 -12.61 1.71
CA ARG A 9 9.96 -11.95 0.73
C ARG A 9 9.92 -10.42 0.90
N PRO A 10 11.01 -9.71 0.55
CA PRO A 10 11.07 -8.26 0.71
C PRO A 10 9.97 -7.48 -0.01
N ASP A 11 9.62 -7.87 -1.23
CA ASP A 11 8.54 -7.31 -2.05
C ASP A 11 7.13 -7.51 -1.45
N ARG A 12 6.97 -8.47 -0.53
CA ARG A 12 5.74 -8.75 0.21
C ARG A 12 5.74 -8.22 1.63
N ALA A 13 6.82 -7.63 2.14
CA ALA A 13 6.78 -7.01 3.47
C ALA A 13 5.81 -5.82 3.47
N LEU A 14 5.06 -5.59 4.57
CA LEU A 14 4.08 -4.49 4.63
C LEU A 14 4.74 -3.13 4.45
N LEU A 15 6.01 -2.98 4.86
CA LEU A 15 6.77 -1.75 4.60
C LEU A 15 6.93 -1.50 3.08
N SER A 16 7.26 -2.53 2.31
CA SER A 16 7.39 -2.43 0.85
C SER A 16 6.05 -2.23 0.17
N VAL A 17 5.00 -2.91 0.63
CA VAL A 17 3.62 -2.68 0.12
C VAL A 17 3.18 -1.25 0.44
N GLY A 18 3.44 -0.76 1.65
CA GLY A 18 3.12 0.61 2.06
C GLY A 18 3.89 1.66 1.26
N ALA A 19 5.15 1.40 0.92
CA ALA A 19 5.93 2.26 0.04
C ALA A 19 5.31 2.35 -1.36
N ASP A 20 4.87 1.22 -1.93
CA ASP A 20 4.13 1.23 -3.20
C ASP A 20 2.84 2.06 -3.06
N VAL A 21 2.02 1.80 -2.03
CA VAL A 21 0.78 2.56 -1.76
C VAL A 21 1.04 4.06 -1.72
N LEU A 22 2.07 4.52 -0.99
CA LEU A 22 2.45 5.93 -0.96
C LEU A 22 2.95 6.45 -2.31
N SER A 23 3.67 5.65 -3.08
CA SER A 23 4.17 6.07 -4.41
C SER A 23 3.05 6.27 -5.45
N TYR A 24 1.98 5.48 -5.33
CA TYR A 24 0.80 5.57 -6.21
C TYR A 24 -0.26 6.55 -5.71
N LEU A 25 -0.26 6.88 -4.41
CA LEU A 25 -1.08 7.96 -3.85
C LEU A 25 -0.52 9.34 -4.25
N ARG A 26 -0.62 9.69 -5.53
CA ARG A 26 -0.11 10.95 -6.10
C ARG A 26 -1.04 12.14 -5.87
N GLU A 27 -2.32 11.85 -5.72
CA GLU A 27 -3.40 12.78 -5.42
C GLU A 27 -4.41 12.11 -4.48
N PRO A 28 -5.28 12.85 -3.78
CA PRO A 28 -6.36 12.25 -3.02
C PRO A 28 -7.23 11.36 -3.90
N MET A 29 -7.44 10.12 -3.49
CA MET A 29 -8.21 9.16 -4.28
C MET A 29 -8.96 8.18 -3.39
N THR A 30 -9.99 7.56 -3.95
CA THR A 30 -10.76 6.52 -3.26
C THR A 30 -9.90 5.30 -2.96
N VAL A 31 -10.30 4.54 -1.94
CA VAL A 31 -9.66 3.27 -1.58
C VAL A 31 -9.58 2.33 -2.79
N SER A 32 -10.69 2.21 -3.54
CA SER A 32 -10.78 1.32 -4.70
C SER A 32 -9.82 1.74 -5.82
N ARG A 33 -9.76 3.03 -6.15
CA ARG A 33 -8.83 3.52 -7.18
C ARG A 33 -7.38 3.27 -6.77
N LEU A 34 -7.02 3.57 -5.52
CA LEU A 34 -5.66 3.34 -5.03
C LEU A 34 -5.28 1.85 -5.08
N TRP A 35 -6.22 0.97 -4.72
CA TRP A 35 -6.03 -0.47 -4.82
C TRP A 35 -5.78 -0.91 -6.26
N ASP A 36 -6.60 -0.45 -7.21
CA ASP A 36 -6.48 -0.82 -8.62
C ASP A 36 -5.12 -0.39 -9.21
N GLU A 37 -4.67 0.83 -8.92
CA GLU A 37 -3.37 1.37 -9.34
C GLU A 37 -2.20 0.53 -8.78
N VAL A 38 -2.23 0.23 -7.47
CA VAL A 38 -1.18 -0.57 -6.81
C VAL A 38 -1.17 -2.01 -7.35
N ARG A 39 -2.34 -2.61 -7.55
CA ARG A 39 -2.49 -3.97 -8.07
C ARG A 39 -1.98 -4.06 -9.51
N ALA A 40 -2.34 -3.11 -10.37
CA ALA A 40 -1.89 -3.06 -11.76
C ALA A 40 -0.37 -2.94 -11.83
N ALA A 41 0.20 -1.97 -11.11
CA ALA A 41 1.64 -1.76 -11.08
C ALA A 41 2.45 -2.97 -10.59
N ARG A 42 1.94 -3.69 -9.57
CA ARG A 42 2.58 -4.91 -9.07
C ARG A 42 2.45 -6.07 -10.05
N SER A 43 1.35 -6.15 -10.80
CA SER A 43 1.15 -7.16 -11.84
C SER A 43 2.16 -6.97 -12.98
N ASP A 44 2.49 -5.72 -13.31
CA ASP A 44 3.49 -5.41 -14.34
C ASP A 44 4.94 -5.62 -13.87
N ARG A 45 5.25 -5.30 -12.61
CA ARG A 45 6.63 -5.39 -12.06
C ARG A 45 7.03 -6.79 -11.60
N ALA A 46 6.08 -7.60 -11.12
CA ALA A 46 6.41 -8.81 -10.40
C ALA A 46 5.38 -9.92 -10.64
N VAL A 47 5.59 -10.71 -11.68
CA VAL A 47 4.91 -12.02 -11.91
C VAL A 47 5.00 -12.93 -10.67
N SER A 48 5.96 -12.69 -9.77
CA SER A 48 6.30 -13.54 -8.63
C SER A 48 5.70 -13.11 -7.28
N ALA A 49 4.98 -11.98 -7.17
CA ALA A 49 4.45 -11.53 -5.88
C ALA A 49 3.16 -10.69 -5.95
N PRO A 50 2.06 -11.21 -6.53
CA PRO A 50 0.75 -10.60 -6.34
C PRO A 50 0.43 -10.51 -4.85
N ILE A 51 -0.18 -9.40 -4.44
CA ILE A 51 -0.78 -9.21 -3.12
C ILE A 51 -2.29 -9.36 -3.25
N ASN A 52 -2.93 -9.91 -2.22
CA ASN A 52 -4.38 -9.87 -2.10
C ASN A 52 -4.82 -8.54 -1.48
N TYR A 53 -6.14 -8.33 -1.40
CA TYR A 53 -6.69 -7.11 -0.81
C TYR A 53 -6.35 -6.97 0.68
N ASP A 54 -6.22 -8.08 1.43
CA ASP A 54 -5.88 -8.04 2.86
C ASP A 54 -4.50 -7.40 3.10
N TRP A 55 -3.51 -7.72 2.26
CA TRP A 55 -2.18 -7.10 2.32
C TRP A 55 -2.24 -5.59 2.08
N PHE A 56 -3.13 -5.14 1.21
CA PHE A 56 -3.36 -3.71 0.97
C PHE A 56 -4.02 -3.04 2.18
N VAL A 57 -5.04 -3.66 2.78
CA VAL A 57 -5.69 -3.15 4.01
C VAL A 57 -4.67 -3.03 5.14
N LEU A 58 -3.88 -4.08 5.39
CA LEU A 58 -2.85 -4.07 6.43
C LEU A 58 -1.76 -3.02 6.17
N ALA A 59 -1.36 -2.82 4.92
CA ALA A 59 -0.39 -1.78 4.57
C ALA A 59 -0.98 -0.38 4.80
N ARG A 60 -2.24 -0.15 4.43
CA ARG A 60 -2.96 1.10 4.72
C ARG A 60 -3.07 1.34 6.23
N ASP A 61 -3.40 0.32 7.01
CA ASP A 61 -3.53 0.44 8.47
C ASP A 61 -2.17 0.78 9.11
N LEU A 62 -1.09 0.14 8.65
CA LEU A 62 0.27 0.50 9.03
C LEU A 62 0.56 1.97 8.71
N LEU A 63 0.29 2.43 7.49
CA LEU A 63 0.51 3.82 7.09
C LEU A 63 -0.33 4.81 7.92
N PHE A 64 -1.56 4.44 8.28
CA PHE A 64 -2.43 5.25 9.12
C PHE A 64 -1.88 5.35 10.56
N ILE A 65 -1.44 4.23 11.14
CA ILE A 65 -0.80 4.19 12.46
C ILE A 65 0.47 5.06 12.47
N LEU A 66 1.26 5.01 11.39
CA LEU A 66 2.45 5.84 11.20
C LEU A 66 2.12 7.31 10.88
N ARG A 67 0.84 7.68 10.79
CA ARG A 67 0.37 9.00 10.37
C ARG A 67 0.93 9.45 9.02
N ALA A 68 1.20 8.50 8.12
CA ALA A 68 1.66 8.77 6.76
C ALA A 68 0.49 9.02 5.79
N VAL A 69 -0.71 8.56 6.14
CA VAL A 69 -1.94 8.79 5.38
C VAL A 69 -3.10 9.18 6.29
N GLN A 70 -4.06 9.89 5.73
CA GLN A 70 -5.32 10.28 6.38
C GLN A 70 -6.50 9.90 5.49
N PHE A 71 -7.69 9.81 6.08
CA PHE A 71 -8.92 9.55 5.36
C PHE A 71 -9.91 10.69 5.60
N ASP A 72 -10.27 11.41 4.54
CA ASP A 72 -11.25 12.50 4.57
C ASP A 72 -12.30 12.27 3.49
N ARG A 73 -13.57 12.32 3.85
CA ARG A 73 -14.72 12.26 2.92
C ARG A 73 -14.62 11.20 1.81
N GLY A 74 -14.18 9.99 2.16
CA GLY A 74 -14.09 8.87 1.20
C GLY A 74 -12.77 8.78 0.42
N LEU A 75 -11.85 9.72 0.63
CA LEU A 75 -10.57 9.80 -0.05
C LEU A 75 -9.43 9.53 0.93
N ILE A 76 -8.41 8.82 0.47
CA ILE A 76 -7.13 8.68 1.16
C ILE A 76 -6.23 9.85 0.72
N HIS A 77 -5.57 10.48 1.68
CA HIS A 77 -4.61 11.57 1.48
C HIS A 77 -3.25 11.17 2.05
N LYS A 78 -2.16 11.66 1.47
CA LYS A 78 -0.88 11.70 2.19
C LYS A 78 -1.01 12.67 3.34
N ALA A 79 -0.49 12.29 4.51
CA ALA A 79 -0.36 13.26 5.58
C ALA A 79 0.68 14.31 5.17
N VAL A 80 0.34 15.58 5.37
CA VAL A 80 1.29 16.68 5.23
C VAL A 80 2.06 16.74 6.55
N GLY A 81 3.39 16.59 6.48
CA GLY A 81 4.29 16.75 7.62
C GLY A 81 4.40 18.19 8.08
#